data_AF-A0A0M4DFS9-F1
#
_entry.id   AF-A0A0M4DFS9-F1
#
_cell.length_a   1.000
_cell.length_b   1.000
_cell.length_c   1.000
_cell.angle_alpha   90.00
_cell.angle_beta   90.00
_cell.angle_gamma   90.00
#
_symmetry.space_group_name_H-M   'P 1'
#
loop_
_entity.id
_entity.type
_entity.pdbx_description
1 polymer ?
#
loop_
_entity_poly.entity_id
_entity_poly.type
_entity_poly.pdbx_seq_one_letter_code
_entity_poly.pdbx_strand_id
1 'polypeptide(L)'
;MSDINQEILDWLVNTPPSDGNFKQCLKEANSATVQAAIEFVKEQPANKVKLRALASRLEQCLDGLVEVNNRQSRGLAMDMGTLQAERDAKQAEQAEQTDRERLIAEYHQAIGQIKTANMFAEFANISSLLWIKQMQETKAYKEIGTWENFCKSIGFSRQHIEDQLKNLSALGEKFLQTVCGLGVGYRDLRKLRQLAHDGVVTIDAEAVTVGEERIPMDGDHADELQAAIEKIIESKTQLTQRVEKLEKDVASVVKEETRGLKVERDALVKEIKRLKAFDPEDKDHTWCAQQLKEIHDAVAHLAAMCGRVIIDERALDDPVVLGQVEGFISGAEVLINHLRRQWEENVNLYEA
;
A
#
# COMPACT_ATOMS: atom_id res chain seq x y z
N MET A 1 27.39 11.20 -0.70
CA MET A 1 28.71 11.68 -1.18
C MET A 1 28.91 13.03 -0.52
N SER A 2 29.88 13.16 0.37
CA SER A 2 30.14 14.44 1.04
C SER A 2 30.80 15.36 0.01
N ASP A 3 30.16 16.47 -0.33
CA ASP A 3 30.74 17.46 -1.23
C ASP A 3 32.08 17.95 -0.66
N ILE A 4 33.11 17.96 -1.50
CA ILE A 4 34.40 18.53 -1.17
C ILE A 4 34.20 20.04 -1.06
N ASN A 5 34.57 20.63 0.08
CA ASN A 5 34.52 22.07 0.24
C ASN A 5 35.75 22.66 -0.46
N GLN A 6 35.55 23.10 -1.70
CA GLN A 6 36.61 23.59 -2.56
C GLN A 6 37.32 24.83 -1.98
N GLU A 7 36.60 25.72 -1.28
CA GLU A 7 37.18 26.90 -0.64
C GLU A 7 38.15 26.51 0.49
N ILE A 8 37.76 25.53 1.32
CA ILE A 8 38.60 25.04 2.41
C ILE A 8 39.77 24.22 1.86
N LEU A 9 39.57 23.44 0.80
CA LEU A 9 40.62 22.68 0.13
C LEU A 9 41.72 23.61 -0.42
N ASP A 10 41.34 24.62 -1.19
CA ASP A 10 42.27 25.59 -1.77
C ASP A 10 43.05 26.34 -0.69
N TRP A 11 42.38 26.65 0.43
CA TRP A 11 43.01 27.32 1.55
C TRP A 11 44.02 26.42 2.28
N LEU A 12 43.66 25.15 2.56
CA LEU A 12 44.51 24.18 3.25
C LEU A 12 45.78 23.84 2.46
N VAL A 13 45.66 23.80 1.14
CA VAL A 13 46.73 23.44 0.22
C VAL A 13 47.74 24.59 0.03
N ASN A 14 47.27 25.84 0.01
CA ASN A 14 48.10 27.01 -0.31
C ASN A 14 48.66 27.74 0.93
N THR A 15 48.18 27.41 2.14
CA THR A 15 48.56 28.11 3.37
C THR A 15 49.61 27.33 4.18
N PRO A 16 50.69 27.97 4.67
CA PRO A 16 51.69 27.29 5.47
C PRO A 16 51.12 26.78 6.82
N PRO A 17 51.56 25.60 7.32
CA PRO A 17 51.05 25.00 8.57
C PRO A 17 51.34 25.81 9.85
N SER A 18 52.19 26.84 9.73
CA SER A 18 52.55 27.79 10.79
C SER A 18 51.58 28.96 10.91
N ASP A 19 50.64 29.11 9.97
CA ASP A 19 49.60 30.14 10.03
C ASP A 19 48.65 29.87 11.21
N GLY A 20 48.34 30.92 11.98
CA GLY A 20 47.46 30.83 13.14
C GLY A 20 46.05 30.36 12.80
N ASN A 21 45.60 30.64 11.57
CA ASN A 21 44.28 30.28 11.08
C ASN A 21 44.20 28.84 10.56
N PHE A 22 45.34 28.15 10.42
CA PHE A 22 45.39 26.80 9.84
C PHE A 22 44.62 25.77 10.65
N LYS A 23 44.71 25.87 11.97
CA LYS A 23 43.96 24.99 12.87
C LYS A 23 42.45 25.25 12.84
N GLN A 24 42.03 26.45 12.46
CA GLN A 24 40.61 26.80 12.41
C GLN A 24 39.97 26.25 11.13
N CYS A 25 40.58 26.49 9.97
CA CYS A 25 40.11 25.93 8.70
C CYS A 25 40.14 24.39 8.70
N LEU A 26 41.11 23.78 9.39
CA LEU A 26 41.17 22.33 9.54
C LEU A 26 40.01 21.75 10.36
N LYS A 27 39.49 22.50 11.35
CA LYS A 27 38.32 22.09 12.15
C LYS A 27 37.00 22.20 11.39
N GLU A 28 36.95 23.07 10.39
CA GLU A 28 35.77 23.34 9.56
C GLU A 28 35.73 22.43 8.32
N ALA A 29 36.83 21.75 8.00
CA ALA A 29 36.94 20.80 6.90
C ALA A 29 36.20 19.48 7.20
N ASN A 30 35.42 18.99 6.24
CA ASN A 30 34.87 17.63 6.28
C ASN A 30 35.92 16.59 5.88
N SER A 31 35.67 15.30 6.18
CA SER A 31 36.64 14.22 5.92
C SER A 31 37.07 14.13 4.45
N ALA A 32 36.15 14.34 3.50
CA ALA A 32 36.44 14.35 2.06
C ALA A 32 37.39 15.49 1.66
N THR A 33 37.23 16.67 2.25
CA THR A 33 38.08 17.85 2.01
C THR A 33 39.48 17.66 2.59
N VAL A 34 39.59 17.04 3.77
CA VAL A 34 40.89 16.72 4.39
C VAL A 34 41.61 15.63 3.59
N GLN A 35 40.90 14.61 3.10
CA GLN A 35 41.44 13.55 2.24
C GLN A 35 42.03 14.13 0.94
N ALA A 36 41.26 14.99 0.25
CA ALA A 36 41.70 15.66 -0.97
C ALA A 36 42.94 16.55 -0.72
N ALA A 37 43.01 17.22 0.43
CA ALA A 37 44.18 18.02 0.81
C ALA A 37 45.43 17.14 1.07
N ILE A 38 45.26 15.93 1.62
CA ILE A 38 46.36 14.96 1.82
C ILE A 38 46.88 14.46 0.48
N GLU A 39 45.99 14.07 -0.43
CA GLU A 39 46.33 13.60 -1.78
C GLU A 39 47.13 14.67 -2.54
N PHE A 40 46.63 15.91 -2.52
CA PHE A 40 47.34 17.05 -3.13
C PHE A 40 48.76 17.23 -2.57
N VAL A 41 48.94 17.12 -1.26
CA VAL A 41 50.25 17.28 -0.61
C VAL A 41 51.20 16.11 -0.94
N LYS A 42 50.68 14.90 -1.16
CA LYS A 42 51.45 13.71 -1.53
C LYS A 42 51.96 13.74 -2.97
N GLU A 43 51.24 14.39 -3.89
CA GLU A 43 51.62 14.52 -5.31
C GLU A 43 52.75 15.55 -5.56
N GLN A 44 53.11 16.38 -4.58
CA GLN A 44 54.13 17.42 -4.74
C GLN A 44 55.58 16.87 -4.63
N PRO A 45 56.51 17.27 -5.53
CA PRO A 45 57.87 16.72 -5.57
C PRO A 45 58.65 16.98 -4.27
N ALA A 46 59.25 15.92 -3.74
CA ALA A 46 59.82 15.82 -2.42
C ALA A 46 61.03 16.75 -2.17
N ASN A 47 60.82 17.96 -1.63
CA ASN A 47 61.92 18.63 -0.92
C ASN A 47 61.59 19.71 0.13
N LYS A 48 60.54 19.57 0.96
CA LYS A 48 60.37 20.45 2.13
C LYS A 48 59.83 19.67 3.34
N VAL A 49 60.62 19.62 4.43
CA VAL A 49 60.24 19.10 5.76
C VAL A 49 58.86 19.60 6.23
N LYS A 50 58.47 20.82 5.78
CA LYS A 50 57.17 21.43 6.06
C LYS A 50 55.97 20.71 5.44
N LEU A 51 56.11 20.06 4.27
CA LEU A 51 55.03 19.32 3.60
C LEU A 51 54.74 17.97 4.28
N ARG A 52 55.77 17.29 4.79
CA ARG A 52 55.58 16.06 5.59
C ARG A 52 54.90 16.35 6.93
N ALA A 53 55.25 17.45 7.58
CA ALA A 53 54.59 17.89 8.81
C ALA A 53 53.13 18.31 8.58
N LEU A 54 52.81 18.84 7.40
CA LEU A 54 51.44 19.13 6.97
C LEU A 54 50.64 17.84 6.76
N ALA A 55 51.15 16.92 5.94
CA ALA A 55 50.49 15.63 5.67
C ALA A 55 50.19 14.85 6.96
N SER A 56 51.16 14.73 7.86
CA SER A 56 50.97 14.01 9.14
C SER A 56 49.91 14.65 10.04
N ARG A 57 49.77 15.98 10.02
CA ARG A 57 48.70 16.69 10.76
C ARG A 57 47.33 16.51 10.14
N LEU A 58 47.25 16.50 8.81
CA LEU A 58 46.01 16.25 8.10
C LEU A 58 45.54 14.81 8.33
N GLU A 59 46.45 13.83 8.29
CA GLU A 59 46.16 12.41 8.56
C GLU A 59 45.62 12.22 10.00
N GLN A 60 46.26 12.82 11.02
CA GLN A 60 45.74 12.78 12.39
C GLN A 60 44.34 13.41 12.54
N CYS A 61 44.05 14.44 11.76
CA CYS A 61 42.72 15.08 11.77
C CYS A 61 41.68 14.20 11.08
N LEU A 62 42.05 13.56 9.97
CA LEU A 62 41.19 12.64 9.24
C LEU A 62 40.81 11.42 10.11
N ASP A 63 41.77 10.83 10.83
CA ASP A 63 41.52 9.71 11.74
C ASP A 63 40.48 10.07 12.82
N GLY A 64 40.62 11.25 13.41
CA GLY A 64 39.66 11.75 14.41
C GLY A 64 38.26 11.97 13.84
N LEU A 65 38.14 12.49 12.61
CA LEU A 65 36.86 12.69 11.93
C LEU A 65 36.19 11.35 11.56
N VAL A 66 36.98 10.37 11.10
CA VAL A 66 36.50 9.02 10.76
C VAL A 66 35.99 8.29 12.00
N GLU A 67 36.68 8.38 13.13
CA GLU A 67 36.22 7.77 14.38
C GLU A 67 34.88 8.35 14.87
N VAL A 68 34.73 9.67 14.83
CA VAL A 68 33.49 10.35 15.24
C VAL A 68 32.33 9.93 14.33
N ASN A 69 32.55 9.92 13.01
CA ASN A 69 31.53 9.50 12.05
C ASN A 69 31.13 8.03 12.26
N ASN A 70 32.09 7.13 12.46
CA ASN A 70 31.82 5.71 12.73
C ASN A 70 31.03 5.48 14.02
N ARG A 71 31.33 6.23 15.10
CA ARG A 71 30.56 6.16 16.35
C ARG A 71 29.13 6.65 16.15
N GLN A 72 28.94 7.74 15.42
CA GLN A 72 27.62 8.29 15.13
C GLN A 72 26.79 7.35 14.23
N SER A 73 27.40 6.77 13.19
CA SER A 73 26.72 5.78 12.34
C SER A 73 26.30 4.52 13.10
N ARG A 74 27.11 4.04 14.05
CA ARG A 74 26.75 2.90 14.91
C ARG A 74 25.58 3.23 15.84
N GLY A 75 25.57 4.41 16.44
CA GLY A 75 24.44 4.88 17.27
C GLY A 75 23.14 4.95 16.49
N LEU A 76 23.17 5.60 15.31
CA LEU A 76 22.00 5.71 14.43
C LEU A 76 21.48 4.34 13.95
N ALA A 77 22.37 3.39 13.64
CA ALA A 77 21.97 2.04 13.25
C ALA A 77 21.29 1.27 14.39
N MET A 78 21.77 1.44 15.63
CA MET A 78 21.17 0.83 16.81
C MET A 78 19.80 1.42 17.11
N ASP A 79 19.67 2.75 17.11
CA ASP A 79 18.40 3.45 17.35
C ASP A 79 17.35 3.09 16.29
N MET A 80 17.75 3.04 15.02
CA MET A 80 16.89 2.62 13.92
C MET A 80 16.43 1.17 14.09
N GLY A 81 17.31 0.26 14.54
CA GLY A 81 16.96 -1.12 14.84
C GLY A 81 15.96 -1.25 15.99
N THR A 82 16.12 -0.47 17.06
CA THR A 82 15.16 -0.47 18.18
C THR A 82 13.81 0.10 17.81
N LEU A 83 13.78 1.18 17.02
CA LEU A 83 12.53 1.78 16.53
C LEU A 83 11.78 0.83 15.58
N GLN A 84 12.51 0.10 14.75
CA GLN A 84 11.91 -0.90 13.87
C GLN A 84 11.30 -2.05 14.69
N ALA A 85 12.01 -2.55 15.70
CA ALA A 85 11.50 -3.61 16.57
C ALA A 85 10.25 -3.16 17.36
N GLU A 86 10.22 -1.93 17.90
CA GLU A 86 9.02 -1.39 18.56
C GLU A 86 7.85 -1.23 17.59
N ARG A 87 8.11 -0.82 16.34
CA ARG A 87 7.08 -0.70 15.31
C ARG A 87 6.49 -2.06 14.97
N ASP A 88 7.34 -3.06 14.75
CA ASP A 88 6.91 -4.42 14.40
C ASP A 88 6.12 -5.05 15.57
N ALA A 89 6.54 -4.83 16.82
CA ALA A 89 5.81 -5.28 18.00
C ALA A 89 4.42 -4.63 18.12
N LYS A 90 4.32 -3.31 17.91
CA LYS A 90 3.02 -2.59 17.92
C LYS A 90 2.11 -3.04 16.78
N GLN A 91 2.67 -3.31 15.60
CA GLN A 91 1.89 -3.83 14.46
C GLN A 91 1.34 -5.23 14.73
N ALA A 92 2.13 -6.10 15.36
CA ALA A 92 1.68 -7.44 15.75
C ALA A 92 0.55 -7.37 16.79
N GLU A 93 0.66 -6.51 17.80
CA GLU A 93 -0.37 -6.32 18.83
C GLU A 93 -1.67 -5.75 18.22
N GLN A 94 -1.57 -4.76 17.33
CA GLN A 94 -2.72 -4.23 16.62
C GLN A 94 -3.39 -5.28 15.73
N ALA A 95 -2.61 -6.10 15.02
CA ALA A 95 -3.15 -7.17 14.19
C ALA A 95 -3.94 -8.17 15.04
N GLU A 96 -3.38 -8.61 16.17
CA GLU A 96 -4.07 -9.53 17.08
C GLU A 96 -5.37 -8.92 17.65
N GLN A 97 -5.34 -7.63 18.01
CA GLN A 97 -6.52 -6.94 18.51
C GLN A 97 -7.61 -6.83 17.43
N THR A 98 -7.25 -6.47 16.20
CA THR A 98 -8.21 -6.40 15.08
C THR A 98 -8.82 -7.76 14.75
N ASP A 99 -8.05 -8.84 14.84
CA ASP A 99 -8.57 -10.20 14.62
C ASP A 99 -9.55 -10.62 15.72
N ARG A 100 -9.28 -10.28 16.99
CA ARG A 100 -10.21 -10.52 18.10
C ARG A 100 -11.51 -9.74 17.94
N GLU A 101 -11.43 -8.45 17.60
CA GLU A 101 -12.59 -7.60 17.36
C GLU A 101 -13.43 -8.12 16.18
N ARG A 102 -12.77 -8.58 15.10
CA ARG A 102 -13.46 -9.20 13.95
C ARG A 102 -14.21 -10.46 14.34
N LEU A 103 -13.59 -11.36 15.09
CA LEU A 103 -14.25 -12.59 15.56
C LEU A 103 -15.47 -12.28 16.43
N ILE A 104 -15.35 -11.31 17.35
CA ILE A 104 -16.46 -10.88 18.20
C ILE A 104 -17.61 -10.32 17.34
N ALA A 105 -17.30 -9.49 16.34
CA ALA A 105 -18.29 -8.96 15.42
C ALA A 105 -19.00 -10.08 14.62
N GLU A 106 -18.25 -11.06 14.11
CA GLU A 106 -18.80 -12.23 13.41
C GLU A 106 -19.74 -13.05 14.33
N TYR A 107 -19.38 -13.27 15.60
CA TYR A 107 -20.23 -13.95 16.58
C TYR A 107 -21.53 -13.20 16.87
N HIS A 108 -21.45 -11.89 17.11
CA HIS A 108 -22.64 -11.08 17.36
C HIS A 108 -23.57 -11.03 16.14
N GLN A 109 -23.01 -10.96 14.93
CA GLN A 109 -23.76 -11.02 13.69
C GLN A 109 -24.51 -12.37 13.55
N ALA A 110 -23.84 -13.50 13.81
CA ALA A 110 -24.46 -14.82 13.75
C ALA A 110 -25.60 -14.97 14.77
N ILE A 111 -25.43 -14.46 15.99
CA ILE A 111 -26.48 -14.45 17.01
C ILE A 111 -27.69 -13.62 16.55
N GLY A 112 -27.45 -12.43 15.97
CA GLY A 112 -28.50 -11.57 15.42
C GLY A 112 -29.29 -12.23 14.29
N GLN A 113 -28.60 -12.93 13.38
CA GLN A 113 -29.22 -13.69 12.29
C GLN A 113 -30.10 -14.83 12.83
N ILE A 114 -29.60 -15.62 13.79
CA ILE A 114 -30.35 -16.73 14.39
C ILE A 114 -31.61 -16.21 15.12
N LYS A 115 -31.48 -15.12 15.88
CA LYS A 115 -32.62 -14.52 16.58
C LYS A 115 -33.69 -14.01 15.60
N THR A 116 -33.26 -13.35 14.53
CA THR A 116 -34.16 -12.85 13.49
C THR A 116 -34.88 -14.00 12.77
N ALA A 117 -34.16 -15.08 12.44
CA ALA A 117 -34.76 -16.28 11.87
C ALA A 117 -35.83 -16.89 12.79
N ASN A 118 -35.58 -16.92 14.10
CA ASN A 118 -36.57 -17.39 15.09
C ASN A 118 -37.81 -16.49 15.13
N MET A 119 -37.65 -15.17 15.13
CA MET A 119 -38.80 -14.24 15.07
C MET A 119 -39.62 -14.41 13.80
N PHE A 120 -38.97 -14.66 12.66
CA PHE A 120 -39.67 -14.96 11.41
C PHE A 120 -40.45 -16.27 11.46
N ALA A 121 -39.91 -17.30 12.10
CA ALA A 121 -40.62 -18.55 12.32
C ALA A 121 -41.86 -18.35 13.19
N GLU A 122 -41.76 -17.57 14.27
CA GLU A 122 -42.91 -17.23 15.12
C GLU A 122 -43.98 -16.41 14.37
N PHE A 123 -43.56 -15.42 13.57
CA PHE A 123 -44.45 -14.62 12.74
C PHE A 123 -45.20 -15.47 11.70
N ALA A 124 -44.47 -16.35 11.01
CA ALA A 124 -45.05 -17.26 10.02
C ALA A 124 -46.06 -18.20 10.69
N ASN A 125 -45.74 -18.71 11.88
CA ASN A 125 -46.64 -19.56 12.65
C ASN A 125 -47.94 -18.83 13.01
N ILE A 126 -47.86 -17.63 13.59
CA ILE A 126 -49.03 -16.81 13.95
C ILE A 126 -49.87 -16.45 12.73
N SER A 127 -49.21 -16.06 11.63
CA SER A 127 -49.90 -15.76 10.37
C SER A 127 -50.65 -16.99 9.86
N SER A 128 -50.02 -18.16 9.86
CA SER A 128 -50.67 -19.41 9.44
C SER A 128 -51.90 -19.73 10.31
N LEU A 129 -51.82 -19.53 11.62
CA LEU A 129 -52.93 -19.75 12.55
C LEU A 129 -54.07 -18.75 12.33
N LEU A 130 -53.77 -17.49 11.99
CA LEU A 130 -54.79 -16.49 11.62
C LEU A 130 -55.52 -16.87 10.33
N TRP A 131 -54.81 -17.33 9.30
CA TRP A 131 -55.42 -17.84 8.07
C TRP A 131 -56.29 -19.07 8.34
N ILE A 132 -55.83 -20.00 9.17
CA ILE A 132 -56.58 -21.18 9.56
C ILE A 132 -57.86 -20.78 10.35
N LYS A 133 -57.75 -19.81 11.27
CA LYS A 133 -58.90 -19.25 12.00
C LYS A 133 -59.90 -18.60 11.05
N GLN A 134 -59.44 -17.79 10.10
CA GLN A 134 -60.30 -17.16 9.10
C GLN A 134 -61.00 -18.21 8.21
N MET A 135 -60.31 -19.28 7.80
CA MET A 135 -60.90 -20.39 7.05
C MET A 135 -61.99 -21.10 7.87
N GLN A 136 -61.78 -21.23 9.19
CA GLN A 136 -62.76 -21.81 10.11
C GLN A 136 -64.01 -20.93 10.24
N GLU A 137 -63.83 -19.61 10.40
CA GLU A 137 -64.91 -18.62 10.57
C GLU A 137 -65.74 -18.44 9.31
N THR A 138 -65.08 -18.34 8.15
CA THR A 138 -65.73 -18.21 6.83
C THR A 138 -66.33 -19.53 6.34
N LYS A 139 -65.98 -20.66 6.97
CA LYS A 139 -66.36 -22.03 6.56
C LYS A 139 -65.92 -22.37 5.14
N ALA A 140 -64.92 -21.68 4.59
CA ALA A 140 -64.39 -21.90 3.25
C ALA A 140 -63.82 -23.33 3.04
N TYR A 141 -63.41 -24.00 4.12
CA TYR A 141 -62.96 -25.40 4.10
C TYR A 141 -64.04 -26.40 3.62
N LYS A 142 -65.33 -26.00 3.60
CA LYS A 142 -66.43 -26.88 3.18
C LYS A 142 -66.33 -27.32 1.73
N GLU A 143 -65.65 -26.56 0.87
CA GLU A 143 -65.40 -26.97 -0.52
C GLU A 143 -64.47 -28.19 -0.62
N ILE A 144 -63.68 -28.44 0.42
CA ILE A 144 -62.70 -29.53 0.53
C ILE A 144 -63.22 -30.64 1.46
N GLY A 145 -64.47 -30.54 1.92
CA GLY A 145 -65.15 -31.52 2.77
C GLY A 145 -65.28 -31.08 4.23
N THR A 146 -64.81 -31.90 5.16
CA THR A 146 -64.94 -31.62 6.61
C THR A 146 -63.72 -30.85 7.14
N TRP A 147 -63.89 -30.18 8.28
CA TRP A 147 -62.78 -29.49 8.97
C TRP A 147 -61.60 -30.42 9.24
N GLU A 148 -61.88 -31.67 9.59
CA GLU A 148 -60.84 -32.66 9.83
C GLU A 148 -60.07 -33.05 8.56
N ASN A 149 -60.74 -33.11 7.41
CA ASN A 149 -60.08 -33.34 6.12
C ASN A 149 -59.20 -32.15 5.73
N PHE A 150 -59.66 -30.92 6.00
CA PHE A 150 -58.84 -29.72 5.80
C PHE A 150 -57.58 -29.73 6.67
N CYS A 151 -57.70 -29.99 7.98
CA CYS A 151 -56.53 -30.07 8.86
C CYS A 151 -55.52 -31.12 8.36
N LYS A 152 -56.00 -32.32 7.98
CA LYS A 152 -55.16 -33.37 7.40
C LYS A 152 -54.48 -32.93 6.10
N SER A 153 -55.17 -32.15 5.26
CA SER A 153 -54.61 -31.66 3.98
C SER A 153 -53.46 -30.68 4.15
N ILE A 154 -53.47 -29.89 5.22
CA ILE A 154 -52.37 -28.98 5.58
C ILE A 154 -51.32 -29.63 6.48
N GLY A 155 -51.40 -30.95 6.69
CA GLY A 155 -50.38 -31.74 7.41
C GLY A 155 -50.51 -31.77 8.93
N PHE A 156 -51.62 -31.30 9.50
CA PHE A 156 -51.81 -31.21 10.96
C PHE A 156 -53.02 -32.00 11.43
N SER A 157 -52.99 -32.47 12.68
CA SER A 157 -54.19 -33.05 13.29
C SER A 157 -55.18 -31.96 13.68
N ARG A 158 -56.47 -32.28 13.63
CA ARG A 158 -57.54 -31.36 14.08
C ARG A 158 -57.30 -30.87 15.50
N GLN A 159 -56.94 -31.78 16.40
CA GLN A 159 -56.70 -31.47 17.80
C GLN A 159 -55.51 -30.53 17.99
N HIS A 160 -54.42 -30.75 17.24
CA HIS A 160 -53.26 -29.85 17.24
C HIS A 160 -53.63 -28.42 16.83
N ILE A 161 -54.42 -28.27 15.76
CA ILE A 161 -54.89 -26.95 15.31
C ILE A 161 -55.84 -26.31 16.32
N GLU A 162 -56.79 -27.06 16.87
CA GLU A 162 -57.72 -26.54 17.87
C GLU A 162 -56.99 -26.10 19.15
N ASP A 163 -55.96 -26.82 19.58
CA ASP A 163 -55.13 -26.44 20.73
C ASP A 163 -54.28 -25.21 20.43
N GLN A 164 -53.67 -25.11 19.24
CA GLN A 164 -52.94 -23.92 18.78
C GLN A 164 -53.87 -22.69 18.66
N LEU A 165 -55.10 -22.86 18.18
CA LEU A 165 -56.10 -21.79 18.07
C LEU A 165 -56.62 -21.32 19.44
N LYS A 166 -56.81 -22.23 20.40
CA LYS A 166 -57.13 -21.87 21.80
C LYS A 166 -55.99 -21.10 22.44
N ASN A 167 -54.76 -21.50 22.17
CA ASN A 167 -53.56 -20.82 22.65
C ASN A 167 -53.21 -19.58 21.83
N LEU A 168 -53.92 -19.29 20.73
CA LEU A 168 -53.61 -18.17 19.83
C LEU A 168 -53.70 -16.81 20.53
N SER A 169 -54.57 -16.66 21.54
CA SER A 169 -54.63 -15.45 22.35
C SER A 169 -53.38 -15.28 23.20
N ALA A 170 -52.92 -16.34 23.88
CA ALA A 170 -51.69 -16.33 24.67
C ALA A 170 -50.42 -16.25 23.81
N LEU A 171 -50.42 -16.90 22.64
CA LEU A 171 -49.35 -16.84 21.64
C LEU A 171 -49.28 -15.45 21.01
N GLY A 172 -50.44 -14.87 20.72
CA GLY A 172 -50.61 -13.52 20.19
C GLY A 172 -50.27 -12.46 21.22
N GLU A 173 -50.55 -12.66 22.50
CA GLU A 173 -50.18 -11.77 23.61
C GLU A 173 -48.68 -11.87 23.93
N LYS A 174 -48.08 -13.07 23.89
CA LYS A 174 -46.62 -13.22 23.99
C LYS A 174 -45.91 -12.58 22.80
N PHE A 175 -46.45 -12.75 21.59
CA PHE A 175 -45.96 -12.07 20.38
C PHE A 175 -46.19 -10.57 20.42
N LEU A 176 -47.35 -10.10 20.87
CA LEU A 176 -47.64 -8.68 21.07
C LEU A 176 -46.82 -8.11 22.22
N GLN A 177 -46.47 -8.83 23.27
CA GLN A 177 -45.51 -8.37 24.27
C GLN A 177 -44.12 -8.27 23.68
N THR A 178 -43.72 -9.22 22.82
CA THR A 178 -42.47 -9.15 22.06
C THR A 178 -42.48 -8.01 21.04
N VAL A 179 -43.64 -7.58 20.50
CA VAL A 179 -43.75 -6.51 19.48
C VAL A 179 -44.10 -5.13 20.08
N CYS A 180 -44.96 -5.06 21.09
CA CYS A 180 -45.33 -3.86 21.86
C CYS A 180 -44.27 -3.51 22.91
N GLY A 181 -43.55 -4.49 23.46
CA GLY A 181 -42.32 -4.25 24.22
C GLY A 181 -41.21 -3.64 23.38
N LEU A 182 -41.38 -3.60 22.04
CA LEU A 182 -40.47 -2.94 21.11
C LEU A 182 -41.00 -1.61 20.55
N GLY A 183 -42.20 -1.14 20.92
CA GLY A 183 -42.72 0.19 20.55
C GLY A 183 -42.88 0.50 19.05
N VAL A 184 -42.63 -0.46 18.16
CA VAL A 184 -42.49 -0.23 16.71
C VAL A 184 -43.74 -0.72 15.96
N GLY A 185 -44.45 0.19 15.29
CA GLY A 185 -45.57 -0.16 14.41
C GLY A 185 -45.15 -1.02 13.21
N TYR A 186 -46.12 -1.72 12.57
CA TYR A 186 -45.88 -2.59 11.39
C TYR A 186 -45.10 -1.92 10.24
N ARG A 187 -45.29 -0.61 10.05
CA ARG A 187 -44.59 0.18 9.03
C ARG A 187 -43.12 0.38 9.37
N ASP A 188 -42.81 0.55 10.65
CA ASP A 188 -41.47 0.82 11.13
C ASP A 188 -40.67 -0.47 11.29
N LEU A 189 -41.33 -1.61 11.59
CA LEU A 189 -40.72 -2.95 11.51
C LEU A 189 -40.28 -3.31 10.08
N ARG A 190 -41.02 -2.83 9.07
CA ARG A 190 -40.64 -3.04 7.66
C ARG A 190 -39.43 -2.18 7.27
N LYS A 191 -39.37 -0.93 7.73
CA LYS A 191 -38.23 -0.03 7.51
C LYS A 191 -36.98 -0.54 8.23
N LEU A 192 -37.10 -0.93 9.50
CA LEU A 192 -36.03 -1.51 10.30
C LEU A 192 -35.50 -2.82 9.70
N ARG A 193 -36.38 -3.68 9.18
CA ARG A 193 -35.96 -4.89 8.44
C ARG A 193 -35.12 -4.56 7.22
N GLN A 194 -35.50 -3.53 6.47
CA GLN A 194 -34.78 -3.13 5.28
C GLN A 194 -33.43 -2.50 5.61
N LEU A 195 -33.38 -1.65 6.66
CA LEU A 195 -32.14 -1.05 7.15
C LEU A 195 -31.19 -2.07 7.81
N ALA A 196 -31.73 -3.08 8.50
CA ALA A 196 -30.95 -4.18 9.06
C ALA A 196 -30.40 -5.13 7.97
N HIS A 197 -31.18 -5.39 6.92
CA HIS A 197 -30.68 -6.15 5.77
C HIS A 197 -29.51 -5.45 5.08
N ASP A 198 -29.58 -4.12 4.98
CA ASP A 198 -28.53 -3.29 4.38
C ASP A 198 -27.32 -3.07 5.33
N GLY A 199 -27.36 -3.62 6.55
CA GLY A 199 -26.27 -3.53 7.54
C GLY A 199 -26.12 -2.16 8.21
N VAL A 200 -27.08 -1.24 8.02
CA VAL A 200 -27.03 0.15 8.51
C VAL A 200 -27.44 0.25 9.97
N VAL A 201 -28.24 -0.70 10.46
CA VAL A 201 -28.81 -0.70 11.81
C VAL A 201 -28.71 -2.10 12.39
N THR A 202 -28.28 -2.19 13.65
CA THR A 202 -28.27 -3.44 14.43
C THR A 202 -29.42 -3.42 15.43
N ILE A 203 -30.19 -4.49 15.48
CA ILE A 203 -31.41 -4.57 16.32
C ILE A 203 -31.17 -5.64 17.38
N ASP A 204 -31.13 -5.20 18.64
CA ASP A 204 -31.04 -6.06 19.82
C ASP A 204 -32.41 -6.21 20.50
N ALA A 205 -32.49 -7.06 21.53
CA ALA A 205 -33.72 -7.36 22.24
C ALA A 205 -34.33 -6.16 23.01
N GLU A 206 -33.52 -5.15 23.35
CA GLU A 206 -33.90 -4.02 24.21
C GLU A 206 -33.52 -2.66 23.60
N ALA A 207 -32.86 -2.63 22.44
CA ALA A 207 -32.37 -1.40 21.83
C ALA A 207 -32.10 -1.55 20.33
N VAL A 208 -32.23 -0.45 19.60
CA VAL A 208 -31.76 -0.31 18.23
C VAL A 208 -30.47 0.50 18.24
N THR A 209 -29.43 -0.05 17.62
CA THR A 209 -28.15 0.62 17.45
C THR A 209 -28.04 1.16 16.03
N VAL A 210 -27.95 2.48 15.92
CA VAL A 210 -27.74 3.22 14.68
C VAL A 210 -26.36 3.85 14.73
N GLY A 211 -25.37 3.25 14.08
CA GLY A 211 -23.98 3.71 14.21
C GLY A 211 -23.46 3.55 15.65
N GLU A 212 -23.09 4.64 16.31
CA GLU A 212 -22.65 4.66 17.73
C GLU A 212 -23.80 4.89 18.73
N GLU A 213 -24.99 5.25 18.24
CA GLU A 213 -26.11 5.65 19.08
C GLU A 213 -27.00 4.44 19.39
N ARG A 214 -27.16 4.12 20.69
CA ARG A 214 -27.98 3.00 21.17
C ARG A 214 -29.27 3.56 21.75
N ILE A 215 -30.37 3.35 21.03
CA ILE A 215 -31.69 3.85 21.41
C ILE A 215 -32.46 2.71 22.06
N PRO A 216 -32.84 2.81 23.35
CA PRO A 216 -33.67 1.81 24.01
C PRO A 216 -35.00 1.61 23.28
N MET A 217 -35.41 0.35 23.14
CA MET A 217 -36.71 -0.03 22.59
C MET A 217 -37.71 -0.14 23.73
N ASP A 218 -38.13 1.01 24.27
CA ASP A 218 -39.24 1.11 25.23
C ASP A 218 -40.29 2.11 24.71
N GLY A 219 -41.44 2.17 25.40
CA GLY A 219 -42.56 3.02 24.99
C GLY A 219 -42.28 4.53 25.11
N ASP A 220 -41.28 4.93 25.89
CA ASP A 220 -40.96 6.34 26.15
C ASP A 220 -40.01 6.91 25.08
N HIS A 221 -39.19 6.06 24.44
CA HIS A 221 -38.24 6.45 23.39
C HIS A 221 -38.72 6.12 21.96
N ALA A 222 -40.00 5.79 21.79
CA ALA A 222 -40.58 5.46 20.48
C ALA A 222 -40.48 6.61 19.46
N ASP A 223 -40.67 7.85 19.90
CA ASP A 223 -40.56 9.05 19.05
C ASP A 223 -39.11 9.31 18.64
N GLU A 224 -38.13 9.05 19.53
CA GLU A 224 -36.70 9.16 19.23
C GLU A 224 -36.26 8.09 18.23
N LEU A 225 -36.75 6.87 18.38
CA LEU A 225 -36.50 5.78 17.44
C LEU A 225 -37.05 6.11 16.04
N GLN A 226 -38.26 6.66 15.97
CA GLN A 226 -38.88 7.06 14.71
C GLN A 226 -38.10 8.19 14.04
N ALA A 227 -37.67 9.20 14.80
CA ALA A 227 -36.85 10.29 14.30
C ALA A 227 -35.49 9.80 13.78
N ALA A 228 -34.85 8.86 14.47
CA ALA A 228 -33.60 8.24 14.04
C ALA A 228 -33.76 7.47 12.72
N ILE A 229 -34.83 6.67 12.58
CA ILE A 229 -35.14 5.95 11.34
C ILE A 229 -35.38 6.92 10.17
N GLU A 230 -36.15 7.99 10.37
CA GLU A 230 -36.42 9.00 9.34
C GLU A 230 -35.10 9.66 8.86
N LYS A 231 -34.23 10.03 9.80
CA LYS A 231 -32.93 10.65 9.53
C LYS A 231 -31.99 9.73 8.75
N ILE A 232 -31.96 8.43 9.06
CA ILE A 232 -31.17 7.44 8.30
C ILE A 232 -31.69 7.31 6.87
N ILE A 233 -33.01 7.24 6.70
CA ILE A 233 -33.64 7.13 5.37
C ILE A 233 -33.31 8.35 4.53
N GLU A 234 -33.39 9.55 5.12
CA GLU A 234 -33.08 10.81 4.43
C GLU A 234 -31.58 10.96 4.11
N SER A 235 -30.70 10.52 5.01
CA SER A 235 -29.26 10.46 4.74
C SER A 235 -28.94 9.48 3.61
N LYS A 236 -29.60 8.30 3.59
CA LYS A 236 -29.42 7.29 2.55
C LYS A 236 -29.89 7.78 1.18
N THR A 237 -31.02 8.48 1.09
CA THR A 237 -31.48 9.06 -0.18
C THR A 237 -30.52 10.12 -0.69
N GLN A 238 -29.99 10.99 0.20
CA GLN A 238 -28.97 11.97 -0.18
C GLN A 238 -27.67 11.32 -0.65
N LEU A 239 -27.19 10.28 0.04
CA LEU A 239 -26.00 9.51 -0.35
C LEU A 239 -26.21 8.84 -1.71
N THR A 240 -27.37 8.23 -1.95
CA THR A 240 -27.70 7.58 -3.23
C THR A 240 -27.67 8.58 -4.38
N GLN A 241 -28.27 9.76 -4.21
CA GLN A 241 -28.23 10.83 -5.22
C GLN A 241 -26.80 11.33 -5.48
N ARG A 242 -25.96 11.36 -4.45
CA ARG A 242 -24.57 11.79 -4.56
C ARG A 242 -23.70 10.76 -5.29
N VAL A 243 -23.94 9.47 -5.04
CA VAL A 243 -23.31 8.36 -5.78
C VAL A 243 -23.71 8.42 -7.26
N GLU A 244 -25.01 8.55 -7.58
CA GLU A 244 -25.46 8.68 -8.98
C GLU A 244 -24.81 9.88 -9.70
N LYS A 245 -24.66 11.00 -9.01
CA LYS A 245 -23.98 12.18 -9.56
C LYS A 245 -22.49 11.91 -9.79
N LEU A 246 -21.81 11.32 -8.82
CA LEU A 246 -20.39 10.97 -8.94
C LEU A 246 -20.14 9.94 -10.03
N GLU A 247 -20.99 8.92 -10.17
CA GLU A 247 -20.91 7.94 -11.26
C GLU A 247 -21.03 8.61 -12.63
N LYS A 248 -21.94 9.57 -12.77
CA LYS A 248 -22.09 10.35 -14.00
C LYS A 248 -20.86 11.22 -14.29
N ASP A 249 -20.31 11.87 -13.26
CA ASP A 249 -19.11 12.70 -13.38
C ASP A 249 -17.89 11.83 -13.75
N VAL A 250 -17.67 10.69 -13.07
CA VAL A 250 -16.61 9.71 -13.38
C VAL A 250 -16.77 9.18 -14.80
N ALA A 251 -17.98 8.80 -15.23
CA ALA A 251 -18.22 8.33 -16.59
C ALA A 251 -17.89 9.40 -17.64
N SER A 252 -18.10 10.69 -17.33
CA SER A 252 -17.75 11.79 -18.22
C SER A 252 -16.24 11.99 -18.33
N VAL A 253 -15.51 11.93 -17.20
CA VAL A 253 -14.05 12.04 -17.14
C VAL A 253 -13.39 10.86 -17.85
N VAL A 254 -13.81 9.63 -17.55
CA VAL A 254 -13.30 8.42 -18.21
C VAL A 254 -13.49 8.49 -19.72
N LYS A 255 -14.64 9.00 -20.18
CA LYS A 255 -14.91 9.17 -21.62
C LYS A 255 -13.97 10.21 -22.25
N GLU A 256 -13.65 11.28 -21.55
CA GLU A 256 -12.73 12.32 -22.01
C GLU A 256 -11.28 11.81 -22.04
N GLU A 257 -10.81 11.17 -20.97
CA GLU A 257 -9.47 10.56 -20.90
C GLU A 257 -9.30 9.45 -21.94
N THR A 258 -10.30 8.58 -22.12
CA THR A 258 -10.26 7.53 -23.15
C THR A 258 -10.15 8.12 -24.55
N ARG A 259 -10.77 9.28 -24.80
CA ARG A 259 -10.61 10.00 -26.07
C ARG A 259 -9.21 10.58 -26.21
N GLY A 260 -8.66 11.21 -25.16
CA GLY A 260 -7.30 11.73 -25.13
C GLY A 260 -6.25 10.65 -25.40
N LEU A 261 -6.31 9.55 -24.64
CA LEU A 261 -5.43 8.38 -24.80
C LEU A 261 -5.55 7.75 -26.19
N LYS A 262 -6.74 7.74 -26.79
CA LYS A 262 -6.92 7.23 -28.17
C LYS A 262 -6.21 8.11 -29.19
N VAL A 263 -6.28 9.43 -29.03
CA VAL A 263 -5.58 10.39 -29.90
C VAL A 263 -4.07 10.24 -29.75
N GLU A 264 -3.56 10.14 -28.52
CA GLU A 264 -2.13 9.93 -28.25
C GLU A 264 -1.64 8.60 -28.80
N ARG A 265 -2.40 7.51 -28.59
CA ARG A 265 -2.09 6.20 -29.17
C ARG A 265 -2.07 6.25 -30.68
N ASP A 266 -3.00 6.93 -31.33
CA ASP A 266 -3.01 7.08 -32.79
C ASP A 266 -1.82 7.93 -33.28
N ALA A 267 -1.36 8.92 -32.52
CA ALA A 267 -0.16 9.70 -32.81
C ALA A 267 1.12 8.86 -32.66
N LEU A 268 1.25 8.10 -31.56
CA LEU A 268 2.38 7.18 -31.34
C LEU A 268 2.42 6.07 -32.39
N VAL A 269 1.28 5.51 -32.80
CA VAL A 269 1.22 4.53 -33.89
C VAL A 269 1.67 5.13 -35.21
N LYS A 270 1.34 6.39 -35.50
CA LYS A 270 1.85 7.09 -36.70
C LYS A 270 3.36 7.30 -36.60
N GLU A 271 3.87 7.66 -35.44
CA GLU A 271 5.31 7.84 -35.22
C GLU A 271 6.07 6.52 -35.33
N ILE A 272 5.56 5.44 -34.74
CA ILE A 272 6.10 4.08 -34.91
C ILE A 272 6.09 3.68 -36.38
N LYS A 273 5.02 3.96 -37.14
CA LYS A 273 4.98 3.70 -38.58
C LYS A 273 5.99 4.54 -39.36
N ARG A 274 6.19 5.80 -38.96
CA ARG A 274 7.22 6.67 -39.55
C ARG A 274 8.60 6.09 -39.30
N LEU A 275 8.89 5.71 -38.05
CA LEU A 275 10.18 5.12 -37.65
C LEU A 275 10.41 3.76 -38.30
N LYS A 276 9.39 2.92 -38.40
CA LYS A 276 9.45 1.65 -39.15
C LYS A 276 9.72 1.85 -40.64
N ALA A 277 9.26 2.96 -41.24
CA ALA A 277 9.59 3.26 -42.65
C ALA A 277 11.07 3.62 -42.86
N PHE A 278 11.82 3.90 -41.79
CA PHE A 278 13.28 4.09 -41.79
C PHE A 278 14.04 2.83 -41.36
N ASP A 279 13.34 1.76 -41.00
CA ASP A 279 13.93 0.47 -40.65
C ASP A 279 13.84 -0.45 -41.89
N PRO A 280 14.95 -0.75 -42.59
CA PRO A 280 14.90 -1.63 -43.74
C PRO A 280 14.47 -3.04 -43.30
N GLU A 281 13.24 -3.43 -43.66
CA GLU A 281 12.48 -4.61 -43.17
C GLU A 281 13.20 -5.97 -43.26
N ASP A 282 14.37 -6.06 -43.90
CA ASP A 282 15.07 -7.32 -44.20
C ASP A 282 16.41 -7.53 -43.47
N LYS A 283 16.82 -6.66 -42.53
CA LYS A 283 18.06 -6.86 -41.77
C LYS A 283 17.77 -7.28 -40.33
N ASP A 284 17.99 -8.55 -40.03
CA ASP A 284 17.93 -9.08 -38.66
C ASP A 284 19.04 -8.46 -37.81
N HIS A 285 18.67 -7.47 -36.99
CA HIS A 285 19.57 -6.78 -36.07
C HIS A 285 19.74 -7.51 -34.73
N THR A 286 19.07 -8.65 -34.51
CA THR A 286 19.19 -9.40 -33.24
C THR A 286 20.62 -9.86 -32.98
N TRP A 287 21.34 -10.27 -34.04
CA TRP A 287 22.76 -10.59 -33.94
C TRP A 287 23.59 -9.37 -33.52
N CYS A 288 23.42 -8.22 -34.17
CA CYS A 288 24.14 -7.00 -33.81
C CYS A 288 23.85 -6.56 -32.36
N ALA A 289 22.59 -6.64 -31.93
CA ALA A 289 22.20 -6.30 -30.57
C ALA A 289 22.83 -7.24 -29.53
N GLN A 290 22.91 -8.54 -29.85
CA GLN A 290 23.59 -9.52 -28.99
C GLN A 290 25.10 -9.25 -28.93
N GLN A 291 25.75 -8.98 -30.06
CA GLN A 291 27.18 -8.64 -30.10
C GLN A 291 27.50 -7.36 -29.33
N LEU A 292 26.65 -6.32 -29.43
CA LEU A 292 26.82 -5.08 -28.65
C LEU A 292 26.72 -5.34 -27.15
N LYS A 293 25.83 -6.23 -26.73
CA LYS A 293 25.70 -6.64 -25.32
C LYS A 293 26.95 -7.37 -24.83
N GLU A 294 27.48 -8.31 -25.62
CA GLU A 294 28.71 -9.03 -25.29
C GLU A 294 29.93 -8.08 -25.18
N ILE A 295 30.03 -7.10 -26.07
CA ILE A 295 31.08 -6.05 -26.00
C ILE A 295 30.92 -5.23 -24.71
N HIS A 296 29.70 -4.81 -24.38
CA HIS A 296 29.43 -4.04 -23.17
C HIS A 296 29.83 -4.81 -21.90
N ASP A 297 29.43 -6.08 -21.81
CA ASP A 297 29.74 -6.94 -20.67
C ASP A 297 31.25 -7.16 -20.53
N ALA A 298 31.98 -7.33 -21.64
CA ALA A 298 33.44 -7.46 -21.64
C ALA A 298 34.15 -6.19 -21.16
N VAL A 299 33.71 -5.00 -21.60
CA VAL A 299 34.27 -3.71 -21.16
C VAL A 299 34.00 -3.49 -19.67
N ALA A 300 32.78 -3.77 -19.20
CA ALA A 300 32.45 -3.70 -17.78
C ALA A 300 33.29 -4.67 -16.94
N HIS A 301 33.55 -5.87 -17.44
CA HIS A 301 34.39 -6.85 -16.76
C HIS A 301 35.85 -6.40 -16.66
N LEU A 302 36.42 -5.85 -17.74
CA LEU A 302 37.77 -5.28 -17.75
C LEU A 302 37.89 -4.14 -16.73
N ALA A 303 36.92 -3.22 -16.72
CA ALA A 303 36.89 -2.11 -15.75
C ALA A 303 36.84 -2.62 -14.29
N ALA A 304 36.05 -3.65 -14.00
CA ALA A 304 35.98 -4.27 -12.69
C ALA A 304 37.27 -5.02 -12.28
N MET A 305 37.99 -5.61 -13.24
CA MET A 305 39.31 -6.22 -12.99
C MET A 305 40.36 -5.15 -12.66
N CYS A 306 40.44 -4.09 -13.46
CA CYS A 306 41.34 -2.97 -13.20
C CYS A 306 41.03 -2.31 -11.84
N GLY A 307 39.75 -2.07 -11.55
CA GLY A 307 39.32 -1.49 -10.27
C GLY A 307 39.72 -2.30 -9.05
N ARG A 308 39.71 -3.64 -9.12
CA ARG A 308 40.16 -4.50 -8.01
C ARG A 308 41.64 -4.37 -7.71
N VAL A 309 42.47 -4.18 -8.74
CA VAL A 309 43.92 -4.01 -8.57
C VAL A 309 44.26 -2.60 -8.10
N ILE A 310 43.52 -1.59 -8.57
CA ILE A 310 43.69 -0.18 -8.18
C ILE A 310 43.38 0.06 -6.70
N ILE A 311 42.48 -0.74 -6.10
CA ILE A 311 42.04 -0.59 -4.70
C ILE A 311 42.84 -1.48 -3.72
N ASP A 312 43.63 -2.45 -4.19
CA ASP A 312 44.39 -3.35 -3.30
C ASP A 312 45.66 -2.67 -2.78
N GLU A 313 45.72 -2.41 -1.47
CA GLU A 313 46.87 -1.78 -0.79
C GLU A 313 48.20 -2.48 -1.09
N ARG A 314 48.19 -3.81 -1.31
CA ARG A 314 49.40 -4.58 -1.62
C ARG A 314 49.96 -4.27 -3.01
N ALA A 315 49.10 -3.86 -3.95
CA ALA A 315 49.52 -3.44 -5.28
C ALA A 315 50.01 -2.00 -5.29
N LEU A 316 49.50 -1.14 -4.39
CA LEU A 316 49.89 0.27 -4.27
C LEU A 316 51.27 0.46 -3.62
N ASP A 317 51.70 -0.47 -2.78
CA ASP A 317 53.00 -0.43 -2.09
C ASP A 317 54.18 -1.02 -2.90
N ASP A 318 53.92 -1.66 -4.04
CA ASP A 318 54.95 -2.26 -4.92
C ASP A 318 55.08 -1.51 -6.26
N PRO A 319 56.15 -0.70 -6.45
CA PRO A 319 56.38 0.08 -7.67
C PRO A 319 56.50 -0.78 -8.94
N VAL A 320 56.93 -2.04 -8.84
CA VAL A 320 57.06 -2.94 -10.00
C VAL A 320 55.69 -3.41 -10.45
N VAL A 321 54.80 -3.73 -9.51
CA VAL A 321 53.42 -4.11 -9.78
C VAL A 321 52.64 -2.94 -10.37
N LEU A 322 52.82 -1.72 -9.84
CA LEU A 322 52.22 -0.51 -10.41
C LEU A 322 52.64 -0.26 -11.86
N GLY A 323 53.94 -0.35 -12.16
CA GLY A 323 54.44 -0.18 -13.53
C GLY A 323 53.92 -1.26 -14.50
N GLN A 324 53.69 -2.49 -14.02
CA GLN A 324 53.07 -3.54 -14.82
C GLN A 324 51.59 -3.25 -15.10
N VAL A 325 50.83 -2.82 -14.09
CA VAL A 325 49.40 -2.46 -14.23
C VAL A 325 49.23 -1.27 -15.18
N GLU A 326 50.06 -0.23 -15.03
CA GLU A 326 50.08 0.91 -15.94
C GLU A 326 50.40 0.48 -17.39
N GLY A 327 51.40 -0.40 -17.57
CA GLY A 327 51.71 -1.00 -18.86
C GLY A 327 50.55 -1.79 -19.48
N PHE A 328 49.79 -2.54 -18.69
CA PHE A 328 48.59 -3.24 -19.16
C PHE A 328 47.46 -2.28 -19.57
N ILE A 329 47.25 -1.20 -18.80
CA ILE A 329 46.25 -0.18 -19.11
C ILE A 329 46.62 0.56 -20.40
N SER A 330 47.86 1.02 -20.54
CA SER A 330 48.34 1.65 -21.78
C SER A 330 48.26 0.69 -22.97
N GLY A 331 48.54 -0.60 -22.77
CA GLY A 331 48.35 -1.62 -23.79
C GLY A 331 46.89 -1.76 -24.25
N ALA A 332 45.95 -1.76 -23.30
CA ALA A 332 44.52 -1.80 -23.60
C ALA A 332 44.05 -0.55 -24.35
N GLU A 333 44.54 0.63 -23.99
CA GLU A 333 44.25 1.89 -24.70
C GLU A 333 44.71 1.85 -26.16
N VAL A 334 45.91 1.33 -26.42
CA VAL A 334 46.43 1.18 -27.79
C VAL A 334 45.54 0.25 -28.61
N LEU A 335 45.09 -0.88 -28.03
CA LEU A 335 44.20 -1.82 -28.72
C LEU A 335 42.83 -1.20 -29.02
N ILE A 336 42.23 -0.48 -28.06
CA ILE A 336 40.94 0.20 -28.26
C ILE A 336 41.06 1.29 -29.34
N ASN A 337 42.15 2.06 -29.33
CA ASN A 337 42.40 3.07 -30.34
C ASN A 337 42.64 2.46 -31.74
N HIS A 338 43.27 1.29 -31.82
CA HIS A 338 43.41 0.56 -33.08
C HIS A 338 42.05 0.07 -33.60
N LEU A 339 41.23 -0.54 -32.74
CA LEU A 339 39.87 -0.97 -33.09
C LEU A 339 39.01 0.20 -33.58
N ARG A 340 39.12 1.36 -32.93
CA ARG A 340 38.44 2.59 -33.37
C ARG A 340 38.84 2.99 -34.78
N ARG A 341 40.15 3.01 -35.09
CA ARG A 341 40.62 3.32 -36.45
C ARG A 341 40.12 2.32 -37.48
N GLN A 342 40.18 1.03 -37.18
CA GLN A 342 39.63 -0.01 -38.07
C GLN A 342 38.12 0.15 -38.28
N TRP A 343 37.38 0.56 -37.25
CA TRP A 343 35.96 0.86 -37.39
C TRP A 343 35.73 2.06 -38.32
N GLU A 344 36.46 3.16 -38.11
CA GLU A 344 36.38 4.37 -38.94
C GLU A 344 36.77 4.10 -40.41
N GLU A 345 37.73 3.20 -40.65
CA GLU A 345 38.16 2.79 -41.99
C GLU A 345 37.13 1.90 -42.70
N ASN A 346 36.44 1.01 -41.97
CA ASN A 346 35.49 0.06 -42.53
C ASN A 346 34.06 0.59 -42.62
N VAL A 347 33.69 1.51 -41.73
CA VAL A 347 32.36 2.14 -41.68
C VAL A 347 32.48 3.52 -42.30
N ASN A 348 32.38 3.57 -43.63
CA ASN A 348 32.45 4.82 -44.39
C ASN A 348 31.18 5.65 -44.13
N LEU A 349 31.19 6.49 -43.09
CA LEU A 349 30.05 7.34 -42.71
C LEU A 349 29.77 8.48 -43.72
N TYR A 350 30.56 8.61 -44.79
CA TYR A 350 30.50 9.73 -45.75
C TYR A 350 30.18 9.34 -47.21
N GLU A 351 29.84 8.08 -47.51
CA GLU A 351 29.39 7.66 -48.85
C GLU A 351 28.01 6.94 -48.87
N ALA A 352 27.11 7.29 -47.94
CA ALA A 352 25.70 6.86 -47.97
C ALA A 352 24.77 8.03 -48.31
#